data_AF-A0A8J7QF09-F1
#
_entry.id   AF-A0A8J7QF09-F1
#
_cell.length_a   1.000
_cell.length_b   1.000
_cell.length_c   1.000
_cell.angle_alpha   90.00
_cell.angle_beta   90.00
_cell.angle_gamma   90.00
#
_symmetry.space_group_name_H-M   'P 1'
#
loop_
_entity.id
_entity.type
_entity.pdbx_description
1 polymer ?
#
loop_
_entity_poly.entity_id
_entity_poly.type
_entity_poly.pdbx_seq_one_letter_code
_entity_poly.pdbx_strand_id
1 'polypeptide(L)'
;MTCPVFVRLLLGFLLATPPALADDSQRFPIGKPFSASHILITWKGADRAPGHVTRSKAEAKIAAEELLQKLLQQPEQFDFLAKEHSDGPSASSYGYLGGFDRGAMASAFEKAVRKAKDGEIVPKPIRTQFGFHLIRRNPTEPIHYAVRLILFTHRDVSARLKHVPTLGEHLRRTPEEAKALAEQWRTKVTVANFEETANEHSDFKRVDGRFGCFYPGQSAFSTELSHHAAKLALDSISEVVELSTGFAILKRVPVFKGKSSDILISYRGAVGPAENVGRTEAEAKALAEKLAAELAADPKKFEALAKKHSDGVFAFRGGKQVDWFRDTRFAAYERAYLAMKPGEITAQPIATKVGFTIMRRD
;
A
#
# COMPACT_ATOMS: atom_id res chain seq x y z
N MET A 1 -24.65 -25.51 49.73
CA MET A 1 -24.68 -25.92 48.30
C MET A 1 -24.68 -24.66 47.45
N THR A 2 -23.56 -24.34 46.79
CA THR A 2 -23.45 -23.78 45.42
C THR A 2 -21.98 -23.49 45.11
N CYS A 3 -21.61 -23.80 43.87
CA CYS A 3 -20.28 -24.04 43.31
C CYS A 3 -19.71 -22.76 42.64
N PRO A 4 -18.38 -22.59 42.50
CA PRO A 4 -17.77 -21.48 41.75
C PRO A 4 -17.40 -21.91 40.32
N VAL A 5 -17.78 -21.14 39.29
CA VAL A 5 -17.18 -21.26 37.94
C VAL A 5 -17.10 -19.89 37.25
N PHE A 6 -15.87 -19.38 37.18
CA PHE A 6 -15.20 -18.74 36.05
C PHE A 6 -16.00 -17.99 34.96
N VAL A 7 -15.75 -16.67 34.96
CA VAL A 7 -15.52 -15.76 33.83
C VAL A 7 -15.77 -16.35 32.44
N ARG A 8 -16.85 -15.90 31.80
CA ARG A 8 -17.15 -16.12 30.39
C ARG A 8 -17.65 -14.82 29.80
N LEU A 9 -16.77 -13.99 29.26
CA LEU A 9 -17.06 -12.93 28.28
C LEU A 9 -15.75 -12.22 27.92
N LEU A 10 -15.59 -11.89 26.62
CA LEU A 10 -14.51 -11.11 26.00
C LEU A 10 -13.22 -11.86 25.63
N LEU A 11 -13.30 -12.74 24.63
CA LEU A 11 -12.18 -13.01 23.72
C LEU A 11 -12.73 -13.10 22.28
N GLY A 12 -13.16 -11.96 21.74
CA GLY A 12 -13.82 -11.87 20.43
C GLY A 12 -13.51 -10.59 19.66
N PHE A 13 -12.46 -9.85 20.05
CA PHE A 13 -12.04 -8.61 19.40
C PHE A 13 -10.52 -8.59 19.21
N LEU A 14 -9.98 -9.62 18.55
CA LEU A 14 -8.62 -9.59 17.99
C LEU A 14 -8.56 -10.24 16.60
N LEU A 15 -9.69 -10.19 15.89
CA LEU A 15 -9.81 -10.41 14.45
C LEU A 15 -10.56 -9.22 13.86
N ALA A 16 -10.15 -8.00 14.23
CA ALA A 16 -10.37 -6.90 13.29
C ALA A 16 -9.50 -7.26 12.08
N THR A 17 -10.10 -7.95 11.12
CA THR A 17 -9.75 -7.79 9.71
C THR A 17 -9.33 -6.33 9.56
N PRO A 18 -8.09 -6.03 9.11
CA PRO A 18 -7.77 -4.66 8.74
C PRO A 18 -8.95 -4.18 7.91
N PRO A 19 -9.57 -3.01 8.23
CA PRO A 19 -10.86 -2.60 7.68
C PRO A 19 -10.83 -2.99 6.22
N ALA A 20 -11.66 -3.99 5.86
CA ALA A 20 -11.49 -4.77 4.63
C ALA A 20 -11.05 -3.79 3.57
N LEU A 21 -9.79 -3.90 3.09
CA LEU A 21 -9.18 -2.92 2.18
C LEU A 21 -10.28 -2.60 1.17
N ALA A 22 -10.90 -1.42 1.33
CA ALA A 22 -12.18 -1.13 0.69
C ALA A 22 -12.01 -1.51 -0.76
N ASP A 23 -12.92 -2.28 -1.35
CA ASP A 23 -12.80 -2.87 -2.68
C ASP A 23 -12.08 -1.93 -3.68
N ASP A 24 -10.73 -2.00 -3.69
CA ASP A 24 -9.91 -1.03 -4.41
C ASP A 24 -9.96 -1.32 -5.91
N SER A 25 -10.70 -2.35 -6.35
CA SER A 25 -10.97 -2.57 -7.78
C SER A 25 -11.66 -1.36 -8.42
N GLN A 26 -12.39 -0.55 -7.63
CA GLN A 26 -12.95 0.73 -8.08
C GLN A 26 -11.95 1.89 -8.08
N ARG A 27 -10.87 1.83 -7.27
CA ARG A 27 -9.80 2.84 -7.26
C ARG A 27 -8.77 2.63 -8.38
N PHE A 28 -8.70 1.42 -8.94
CA PHE A 28 -7.78 1.06 -10.02
C PHE A 28 -8.51 0.41 -11.17
N PRO A 29 -9.08 1.20 -12.08
CA PRO A 29 -9.48 0.65 -13.35
C PRO A 29 -8.22 0.59 -14.21
N ILE A 30 -7.60 -0.60 -14.23
CA ILE A 30 -6.65 -0.98 -15.28
C ILE A 30 -7.32 -0.61 -16.61
N GLY A 31 -6.67 0.26 -17.40
CA GLY A 31 -7.21 0.72 -18.68
C GLY A 31 -7.93 2.08 -18.68
N LYS A 32 -7.87 2.89 -17.61
CA LYS A 32 -8.29 4.30 -17.71
C LYS A 32 -7.36 5.12 -18.58
N PRO A 33 -7.90 6.07 -19.38
CA PRO A 33 -7.09 6.92 -20.26
C PRO A 33 -6.27 7.97 -19.51
N PHE A 34 -6.68 8.34 -18.28
CA PHE A 34 -6.03 9.39 -17.49
C PHE A 34 -5.93 9.02 -16.01
N SER A 35 -4.91 9.57 -15.35
CA SER A 35 -4.70 9.52 -13.91
C SER A 35 -4.07 10.84 -13.48
N ALA A 36 -4.45 11.38 -12.32
CA ALA A 36 -3.91 12.65 -11.83
C ALA A 36 -3.94 12.76 -10.30
N SER A 37 -3.09 13.62 -9.78
CA SER A 37 -3.21 14.17 -8.43
C SER A 37 -3.50 15.66 -8.51
N HIS A 38 -4.19 16.22 -7.52
CA HIS A 38 -4.47 17.64 -7.48
C HIS A 38 -4.37 18.27 -6.09
N ILE A 39 -4.14 19.59 -6.08
CA ILE A 39 -4.39 20.47 -4.93
C ILE A 39 -5.51 21.40 -5.35
N LEU A 40 -6.63 21.39 -4.63
CA LEU A 40 -7.76 22.29 -4.86
C LEU A 40 -7.68 23.45 -3.87
N ILE A 41 -7.58 24.66 -4.39
CA ILE A 41 -7.73 25.91 -3.62
C ILE A 41 -9.04 26.56 -4.03
N THR A 42 -10.07 26.36 -3.21
CA THR A 42 -11.42 26.92 -3.42
C THR A 42 -11.58 28.34 -2.84
N TRP A 43 -12.75 28.95 -3.00
CA TRP A 43 -13.09 30.26 -2.42
C TRP A 43 -14.54 30.27 -1.93
N LYS A 44 -14.89 31.23 -1.06
CA LYS A 44 -16.25 31.42 -0.55
C LYS A 44 -17.22 31.66 -1.72
N GLY A 45 -18.15 30.73 -1.92
CA GLY A 45 -19.14 30.78 -3.00
C GLY A 45 -18.71 30.07 -4.30
N ALA A 46 -17.60 29.33 -4.31
CA ALA A 46 -17.35 28.32 -5.35
C ALA A 46 -18.28 27.11 -5.15
N ASP A 47 -18.51 26.35 -6.22
CA ASP A 47 -19.33 25.15 -6.14
C ASP A 47 -18.72 24.15 -5.16
N ARG A 48 -19.54 23.63 -4.24
CA ARG A 48 -19.13 22.64 -3.22
C ARG A 48 -17.99 23.10 -2.31
N ALA A 49 -17.76 24.41 -2.19
CA ALA A 49 -16.79 24.96 -1.23
C ALA A 49 -17.15 24.52 0.20
N PRO A 50 -16.20 23.97 0.98
CA PRO A 50 -16.43 23.67 2.39
C PRO A 50 -16.80 24.94 3.17
N GLY A 51 -17.72 24.83 4.14
CA GLY A 51 -18.24 25.98 4.89
C GLY A 51 -17.19 26.76 5.71
N HIS A 52 -16.04 26.16 5.99
CA HIS A 52 -14.92 26.82 6.69
C HIS A 52 -14.08 27.72 5.76
N VAL A 53 -14.29 27.67 4.44
CA VAL A 53 -13.53 28.49 3.49
C VAL A 53 -14.12 29.89 3.43
N THR A 54 -13.37 30.86 3.96
CA THR A 54 -13.77 32.27 4.04
C THR A 54 -13.14 33.16 2.98
N ARG A 55 -12.00 32.73 2.40
CA ARG A 55 -11.22 33.51 1.45
C ARG A 55 -11.97 33.81 0.15
N SER A 56 -11.67 34.96 -0.42
CA SER A 56 -12.15 35.43 -1.72
C SER A 56 -11.51 34.66 -2.87
N LYS A 57 -12.09 34.82 -4.07
CA LYS A 57 -11.54 34.25 -5.30
C LYS A 57 -10.16 34.80 -5.65
N ALA A 58 -9.87 36.06 -5.31
CA ALA A 58 -8.56 36.67 -5.55
C ALA A 58 -7.49 36.06 -4.64
N GLU A 59 -7.80 35.92 -3.34
CA GLU A 59 -6.91 35.26 -2.38
C GLU A 59 -6.67 33.79 -2.73
N ALA A 60 -7.71 33.06 -3.15
CA ALA A 60 -7.57 31.69 -3.62
C ALA A 60 -6.64 31.56 -4.84
N LYS A 61 -6.69 32.53 -5.76
CA LYS A 61 -5.79 32.58 -6.92
C LYS A 61 -4.35 32.79 -6.47
N ILE A 62 -4.11 33.77 -5.60
CA ILE A 62 -2.77 34.08 -5.07
C ILE A 62 -2.19 32.86 -4.36
N ALA A 63 -2.95 32.24 -3.45
CA ALA A 63 -2.52 31.05 -2.73
C ALA A 63 -2.18 29.88 -3.66
N ALA A 64 -2.96 29.67 -4.73
CA ALA A 64 -2.66 28.64 -5.73
C ALA A 64 -1.38 28.96 -6.52
N GLU A 65 -1.16 30.23 -6.89
CA GLU A 65 0.05 30.66 -7.59
C GLU A 65 1.30 30.51 -6.72
N GLU A 66 1.24 30.87 -5.44
CA GLU A 66 2.33 30.69 -4.46
C GLU A 66 2.67 29.22 -4.23
N LEU A 67 1.67 28.36 -4.04
CA LEU A 67 1.87 26.92 -3.90
C LEU A 67 2.49 26.32 -5.17
N LEU A 68 2.06 26.77 -6.34
CA LEU A 68 2.66 26.32 -7.59
C LEU A 68 4.14 26.71 -7.68
N GLN A 69 4.54 27.92 -7.28
CA GLN A 69 5.95 28.32 -7.27
C GLN A 69 6.79 27.40 -6.37
N LYS A 70 6.28 27.04 -5.18
CA LYS A 70 6.94 26.06 -4.31
C LYS A 70 7.09 24.71 -4.99
N LEU A 71 6.03 24.22 -5.64
CA LEU A 71 6.02 22.95 -6.36
C LEU A 71 6.94 22.93 -7.59
N LEU A 72 7.15 24.05 -8.26
CA LEU A 72 8.08 24.13 -9.38
C LEU A 72 9.54 24.04 -8.92
N GLN A 73 9.82 24.44 -7.68
CA GLN A 73 11.15 24.30 -7.07
C GLN A 73 11.35 22.91 -6.46
N GLN A 74 10.30 22.34 -5.87
CA GLN A 74 10.33 21.07 -5.15
C GLN A 74 9.12 20.20 -5.54
N PRO A 75 9.09 19.67 -6.77
CA PRO A 75 7.95 18.92 -7.31
C PRO A 75 7.61 17.67 -6.50
N GLU A 76 8.58 17.13 -5.78
CA GLU A 76 8.42 15.99 -4.90
C GLU A 76 7.49 16.30 -3.71
N GLN A 77 7.32 17.57 -3.30
CA GLN A 77 6.44 17.95 -2.19
C GLN A 77 4.94 17.90 -2.53
N PHE A 78 4.57 17.64 -3.79
CA PHE A 78 3.18 17.72 -4.25
C PHE A 78 2.19 17.01 -3.34
N ASP A 79 2.50 15.77 -2.95
CA ASP A 79 1.61 14.91 -2.18
C ASP A 79 1.39 15.47 -0.75
N PHE A 80 2.44 16.02 -0.12
CA PHE A 80 2.36 16.62 1.21
C PHE A 80 1.64 17.96 1.17
N LEU A 81 1.96 18.83 0.22
CA LEU A 81 1.26 20.11 0.02
C LEU A 81 -0.22 19.88 -0.34
N ALA A 82 -0.54 18.80 -1.07
CA ALA A 82 -1.91 18.41 -1.32
C ALA A 82 -2.65 18.02 -0.04
N LYS A 83 -2.01 17.24 0.83
CA LYS A 83 -2.59 16.86 2.13
C LYS A 83 -2.81 18.07 3.04
N GLU A 84 -1.88 19.02 3.03
CA GLU A 84 -1.90 20.17 3.94
C GLU A 84 -2.81 21.30 3.46
N HIS A 85 -2.82 21.61 2.17
CA HIS A 85 -3.43 22.83 1.64
C HIS A 85 -4.65 22.62 0.76
N SER A 86 -4.92 21.40 0.30
CA SER A 86 -6.08 21.16 -0.57
C SER A 86 -7.37 21.20 0.24
N ASP A 87 -8.37 21.99 -0.19
CA ASP A 87 -9.74 21.91 0.35
C ASP A 87 -10.61 20.87 -0.37
N GLY A 88 -10.01 20.10 -1.28
CA GLY A 88 -10.68 19.01 -1.98
C GLY A 88 -10.75 17.71 -1.16
N PRO A 89 -11.71 16.80 -1.45
CA PRO A 89 -11.87 15.56 -0.70
C PRO A 89 -10.68 14.60 -0.84
N SER A 90 -9.86 14.75 -1.87
CA SER A 90 -8.66 13.94 -2.09
C SER A 90 -7.47 14.33 -1.20
N ALA A 91 -7.57 15.40 -0.40
CA ALA A 91 -6.52 15.84 0.52
C ALA A 91 -6.08 14.71 1.47
N SER A 92 -7.03 13.93 2.00
CA SER A 92 -6.73 12.77 2.86
C SER A 92 -5.95 11.66 2.13
N SER A 93 -6.04 11.64 0.80
CA SER A 93 -5.31 10.73 -0.09
C SER A 93 -4.15 11.44 -0.79
N TYR A 94 -3.60 12.50 -0.17
CA TYR A 94 -2.45 13.24 -0.67
C TYR A 94 -2.69 13.79 -2.08
N GLY A 95 -3.93 14.21 -2.36
CA GLY A 95 -4.36 14.75 -3.64
C GLY A 95 -4.60 13.72 -4.75
N TYR A 96 -4.40 12.42 -4.51
CA TYR A 96 -4.58 11.38 -5.52
C TYR A 96 -6.04 11.21 -5.93
N LEU A 97 -6.32 11.29 -7.23
CA LEU A 97 -7.68 11.15 -7.79
C LEU A 97 -7.96 9.76 -8.37
N GLY A 98 -6.95 8.89 -8.47
CA GLY A 98 -7.09 7.63 -9.20
C GLY A 98 -7.12 7.82 -10.72
N GLY A 99 -7.39 6.71 -11.41
CA GLY A 99 -7.66 6.70 -12.85
C GLY A 99 -9.10 7.13 -13.15
N PHE A 100 -9.32 7.88 -14.23
CA PHE A 100 -10.64 8.33 -14.65
C PHE A 100 -10.84 8.34 -16.18
N ASP A 101 -12.10 8.21 -16.61
CA ASP A 101 -12.48 8.27 -18.03
C ASP A 101 -12.56 9.70 -18.56
N ARG A 102 -12.64 9.82 -19.89
CA ARG A 102 -13.02 11.08 -20.56
C ARG A 102 -14.39 11.54 -20.07
N GLY A 103 -14.52 12.83 -19.80
CA GLY A 103 -15.75 13.46 -19.32
C GLY A 103 -16.01 13.31 -17.82
N ALA A 104 -15.19 12.54 -17.08
CA ALA A 104 -15.38 12.37 -15.64
C ALA A 104 -14.95 13.59 -14.81
N MET A 105 -14.08 14.45 -15.37
CA MET A 105 -13.57 15.65 -14.72
C MET A 105 -14.08 16.91 -15.41
N ALA A 106 -14.03 18.05 -14.70
CA ALA A 106 -14.35 19.34 -15.31
C ALA A 106 -13.50 19.56 -16.58
N SER A 107 -14.12 20.07 -17.66
CA SER A 107 -13.49 20.16 -18.98
C SER A 107 -12.12 20.85 -18.98
N ALA A 108 -11.98 21.94 -18.21
CA ALA A 108 -10.70 22.65 -18.06
C ALA A 108 -9.62 21.80 -17.38
N PHE A 109 -9.99 21.01 -16.37
CA PHE A 109 -9.11 20.09 -15.66
C PHE A 109 -8.64 18.97 -16.59
N GLU A 110 -9.57 18.30 -17.28
CA GLU A 110 -9.23 17.22 -18.21
C GLU A 110 -8.33 17.72 -19.34
N LYS A 111 -8.63 18.90 -19.92
CA LYS A 111 -7.79 19.49 -20.98
C LYS A 111 -6.36 19.75 -20.50
N ALA A 112 -6.18 20.12 -19.23
CA ALA A 112 -4.86 20.31 -18.64
C ALA A 112 -4.13 18.98 -18.46
N VAL A 113 -4.79 17.97 -17.87
CA VAL A 113 -4.22 16.62 -17.72
C VAL A 113 -3.82 16.04 -19.07
N ARG A 114 -4.68 16.13 -20.09
CA ARG A 114 -4.39 15.59 -21.42
C ARG A 114 -3.15 16.20 -22.09
N LYS A 115 -2.86 17.47 -21.79
CA LYS A 115 -1.70 18.20 -22.34
C LYS A 115 -0.39 17.90 -21.60
N ALA A 116 -0.47 17.65 -20.30
CA ALA A 116 0.69 17.30 -19.48
C ALA A 116 1.22 15.90 -19.85
N LYS A 117 2.51 15.67 -19.65
CA LYS A 117 3.15 14.35 -19.69
C LYS A 117 3.04 13.67 -18.33
N ASP A 118 3.22 12.35 -18.29
CA ASP A 118 3.20 11.61 -17.03
C ASP A 118 4.31 12.12 -16.10
N GLY A 119 3.96 12.41 -14.84
CA GLY A 119 4.82 13.03 -13.84
C GLY A 119 4.86 14.56 -13.89
N GLU A 120 4.36 15.20 -14.96
CA GLU A 120 4.43 16.65 -15.13
C GLU A 120 3.39 17.39 -14.27
N ILE A 121 3.84 18.44 -13.59
CA ILE A 121 2.98 19.42 -12.92
C ILE A 121 2.58 20.48 -13.95
N VAL A 122 1.27 20.72 -14.11
CA VAL A 122 0.75 21.74 -15.01
C VAL A 122 1.28 23.12 -14.57
N PRO A 123 1.93 23.90 -15.44
CA PRO A 123 2.71 25.09 -15.05
C PRO A 123 1.84 26.33 -14.75
N LYS A 124 0.55 26.15 -14.48
CA LYS A 124 -0.36 27.21 -14.05
C LYS A 124 -1.57 26.64 -13.31
N PRO A 125 -2.17 27.38 -12.36
CA PRO A 125 -3.42 26.97 -11.74
C PRO A 125 -4.55 26.91 -12.77
N ILE A 126 -5.30 25.81 -12.76
CA ILE A 126 -6.43 25.58 -13.65
C ILE A 126 -7.71 25.92 -12.91
N ARG A 127 -8.42 26.94 -13.36
CA ARG A 127 -9.70 27.35 -12.77
C ARG A 127 -10.85 26.47 -13.27
N THR A 128 -11.68 26.01 -12.35
CA THR A 128 -13.00 25.41 -12.62
C THR A 128 -14.07 26.13 -11.80
N GLN A 129 -15.30 25.61 -11.78
CA GLN A 129 -16.35 26.04 -10.87
C GLN A 129 -16.08 25.72 -9.39
N PHE A 130 -15.21 24.73 -9.12
CA PHE A 130 -14.91 24.26 -7.76
C PHE A 130 -13.76 25.05 -7.10
N GLY A 131 -12.89 25.68 -7.88
CA GLY A 131 -11.68 26.31 -7.36
C GLY A 131 -10.56 26.47 -8.39
N PHE A 132 -9.37 26.77 -7.90
CA PHE A 132 -8.11 26.68 -8.64
C PHE A 132 -7.45 25.32 -8.35
N HIS A 133 -7.12 24.59 -9.40
CA HIS A 133 -6.47 23.29 -9.32
C HIS A 133 -5.00 23.40 -9.70
N LEU A 134 -4.13 22.94 -8.83
CA LEU A 134 -2.77 22.54 -9.18
C LEU A 134 -2.82 21.06 -9.53
N ILE A 135 -2.27 20.67 -10.66
CA ILE A 135 -2.49 19.34 -11.24
C ILE A 135 -1.14 18.71 -11.56
N ARG A 136 -0.92 17.49 -11.08
CA ARG A 136 0.15 16.60 -11.55
C ARG A 136 -0.48 15.46 -12.33
N ARG A 137 -0.08 15.26 -13.57
CA ARG A 137 -0.50 14.08 -14.31
C ARG A 137 0.26 12.87 -13.78
N ASN A 138 -0.45 11.81 -13.47
CA ASN A 138 0.15 10.56 -13.04
C ASN A 138 0.19 9.58 -14.22
N PRO A 139 1.14 8.64 -14.24
CA PRO A 139 1.06 7.47 -15.10
C PRO A 139 -0.29 6.76 -14.97
N THR A 140 -0.82 6.29 -16.08
CA THR A 140 -2.06 5.49 -16.12
C THR A 140 -1.85 4.10 -15.50
N GLU A 141 -0.65 3.55 -15.64
CA GLU A 141 -0.19 2.39 -14.87
C GLU A 141 0.67 2.85 -13.68
N PRO A 142 0.28 2.53 -12.43
CA PRO A 142 1.05 2.97 -11.28
C PRO A 142 2.43 2.31 -11.23
N ILE A 143 3.43 3.09 -10.82
CA ILE A 143 4.76 2.55 -10.52
C ILE A 143 4.68 1.83 -9.17
N HIS A 144 4.83 0.52 -9.23
CA HIS A 144 4.96 -0.32 -8.04
C HIS A 144 6.35 -0.19 -7.39
N TYR A 145 6.35 -0.08 -6.08
CA TYR A 145 7.51 -0.08 -5.19
C TYR A 145 7.43 -1.26 -4.23
N ALA A 146 8.60 -1.70 -3.80
CA ALA A 146 8.76 -2.71 -2.76
C ALA A 146 9.84 -2.21 -1.79
N VAL A 147 9.53 -2.21 -0.50
CA VAL A 147 10.49 -1.82 0.54
C VAL A 147 10.46 -2.79 1.72
N ARG A 148 11.61 -2.94 2.36
CA ARG A 148 11.69 -3.35 3.76
C ARG A 148 11.88 -2.09 4.61
N LEU A 149 11.35 -2.10 5.82
CA LEU A 149 11.38 -0.96 6.72
C LEU A 149 11.78 -1.36 8.14
N ILE A 150 12.63 -0.52 8.74
CA ILE A 150 12.91 -0.51 10.17
C ILE A 150 12.27 0.77 10.69
N LEU A 151 11.08 0.64 11.28
CA LEU A 151 10.29 1.74 11.83
C LEU A 151 10.49 1.90 13.33
N PHE A 152 10.62 3.16 13.74
CA PHE A 152 10.62 3.64 15.12
C PHE A 152 9.49 4.66 15.31
N THR A 153 8.45 4.22 16.01
CA THR A 153 7.23 4.97 16.33
C THR A 153 7.39 5.77 17.63
N HIS A 154 6.61 6.85 17.76
CA HIS A 154 6.55 7.71 18.95
C HIS A 154 5.11 7.92 19.42
N ARG A 155 4.96 8.43 20.64
CA ARG A 155 3.67 8.55 21.35
C ARG A 155 2.60 9.36 20.60
N ASP A 156 3.00 10.38 19.84
CA ASP A 156 2.04 11.27 19.14
C ASP A 156 1.38 10.58 17.95
N VAL A 157 2.03 9.55 17.40
CA VAL A 157 1.47 8.68 16.36
C VAL A 157 0.53 7.65 16.99
N SER A 158 0.95 7.05 18.10
CA SER A 158 0.19 6.01 18.78
C SER A 158 -1.14 6.51 19.35
N ALA A 159 -1.28 7.83 19.59
CA ALA A 159 -2.56 8.45 19.93
C ALA A 159 -3.63 8.37 18.80
N ARG A 160 -3.23 8.19 17.53
CA ARG A 160 -4.12 7.93 16.38
C ARG A 160 -4.35 6.43 16.13
N LEU A 161 -3.53 5.56 16.73
CA LEU A 161 -3.58 4.09 16.62
C LEU A 161 -4.08 3.41 17.90
N LYS A 162 -4.75 4.15 18.81
CA LYS A 162 -5.23 3.68 20.13
C LYS A 162 -6.08 2.39 20.13
N HIS A 163 -6.59 1.98 18.97
CA HIS A 163 -7.39 0.77 18.80
C HIS A 163 -6.60 -0.46 18.32
N VAL A 164 -5.27 -0.35 18.17
CA VAL A 164 -4.41 -1.47 17.77
C VAL A 164 -3.76 -2.08 19.03
N PRO A 165 -4.14 -3.31 19.44
CA PRO A 165 -3.77 -3.88 20.73
C PRO A 165 -2.26 -4.16 20.93
N THR A 166 -1.48 -4.18 19.86
CA THR A 166 -0.05 -4.58 19.87
C THR A 166 0.93 -3.45 20.19
N LEU A 167 0.44 -2.22 20.45
CA LEU A 167 1.28 -1.03 20.66
C LEU A 167 1.63 -0.73 22.14
N GLY A 168 1.39 -1.67 23.05
CA GLY A 168 1.39 -1.46 24.51
C GLY A 168 2.70 -0.94 25.15
N GLU A 169 3.87 -1.09 24.50
CA GLU A 169 5.16 -0.61 25.04
C GLU A 169 5.79 0.56 24.26
N HIS A 170 5.43 0.75 22.98
CA HIS A 170 6.01 1.79 22.10
C HIS A 170 5.45 3.20 22.33
N LEU A 171 4.56 3.34 23.32
CA LEU A 171 3.74 4.52 23.65
C LEU A 171 4.44 5.56 24.54
N ARG A 172 5.69 5.36 24.97
CA ARG A 172 6.39 6.28 25.89
C ARG A 172 7.40 7.22 25.23
N ARG A 173 7.95 6.84 24.08
CA ARG A 173 9.02 7.61 23.41
C ARG A 173 8.51 8.92 22.81
N THR A 174 9.26 10.00 23.00
CA THR A 174 9.06 11.29 22.33
C THR A 174 9.44 11.19 20.84
N PRO A 175 9.01 12.12 19.97
CA PRO A 175 9.52 12.22 18.60
C PRO A 175 11.04 12.27 18.53
N GLU A 176 11.68 13.04 19.40
CA GLU A 176 13.13 13.23 19.45
C GLU A 176 13.85 11.93 19.82
N GLU A 177 13.32 11.18 20.80
CA GLU A 177 13.84 9.87 21.19
C GLU A 177 13.71 8.83 20.07
N ALA A 178 12.56 8.82 19.37
CA ALA A 178 12.36 7.93 18.22
C ALA A 178 13.30 8.26 17.06
N LYS A 179 13.52 9.56 16.79
CA LYS A 179 14.47 10.03 15.78
C LYS A 179 15.90 9.66 16.14
N ALA A 180 16.34 9.93 17.37
CA ALA A 180 17.68 9.61 17.84
C ALA A 180 17.96 8.11 17.75
N LEU A 181 16.97 7.26 18.09
CA LEU A 181 17.08 5.82 17.95
C LEU A 181 17.18 5.38 16.48
N ALA A 182 16.39 6.00 15.59
CA ALA A 182 16.48 5.73 14.15
C ALA A 182 17.86 6.12 13.61
N GLU A 183 18.39 7.28 14.00
CA GLU A 183 19.74 7.74 13.61
C GLU A 183 20.82 6.81 14.16
N GLN A 184 20.71 6.38 15.42
CA GLN A 184 21.62 5.40 16.01
C GLN A 184 21.64 4.11 15.20
N TRP A 185 20.48 3.53 14.88
CA TRP A 185 20.41 2.29 14.09
C TRP A 185 20.84 2.49 12.65
N ARG A 186 20.63 3.67 12.07
CA ARG A 186 21.09 3.99 10.74
C ARG A 186 22.60 3.87 10.61
N THR A 187 23.37 4.20 11.64
CA THR A 187 24.84 4.02 11.64
C THR A 187 25.31 2.56 11.68
N LYS A 188 24.45 1.64 12.15
CA LYS A 188 24.79 0.22 12.35
C LYS A 188 24.23 -0.70 11.27
N VAL A 189 23.11 -0.32 10.66
CA VAL A 189 22.44 -1.13 9.64
C VAL A 189 23.17 -1.02 8.30
N THR A 190 23.30 -2.16 7.65
CA THR A 190 23.85 -2.35 6.31
C THR A 190 22.82 -3.07 5.46
N VAL A 191 23.06 -3.17 4.14
CA VAL A 191 22.21 -3.96 3.26
C VAL A 191 22.17 -5.44 3.68
N ALA A 192 23.25 -5.98 4.23
CA ALA A 192 23.41 -7.40 4.55
C ALA A 192 22.69 -7.83 5.84
N ASN A 193 22.66 -6.97 6.86
CA ASN A 193 22.02 -7.26 8.15
C ASN A 193 20.65 -6.57 8.32
N PHE A 194 20.10 -5.99 7.25
CA PHE A 194 18.87 -5.19 7.32
C PHE A 194 17.69 -6.01 7.86
N GLU A 195 17.51 -7.22 7.34
CA GLU A 195 16.41 -8.11 7.67
C GLU A 195 16.45 -8.57 9.15
N GLU A 196 17.64 -8.92 9.64
CA GLU A 196 17.89 -9.28 11.04
C GLU A 196 17.59 -8.08 11.96
N THR A 197 18.17 -6.91 11.63
CA THR A 197 17.94 -5.67 12.39
C THR A 197 16.45 -5.30 12.42
N ALA A 198 15.73 -5.49 11.31
CA ALA A 198 14.30 -5.21 11.23
C ALA A 198 13.48 -6.13 12.15
N ASN A 199 13.82 -7.42 12.20
CA ASN A 199 13.15 -8.38 13.08
C ASN A 199 13.36 -8.05 14.56
N GLU A 200 14.58 -7.68 14.93
CA GLU A 200 14.95 -7.47 16.34
C GLU A 200 14.55 -6.10 16.88
N HIS A 201 14.67 -5.05 16.05
CA HIS A 201 14.63 -3.68 16.54
C HIS A 201 13.50 -2.82 15.96
N SER A 202 12.84 -3.26 14.89
CA SER A 202 11.71 -2.49 14.37
C SER A 202 10.48 -2.61 15.28
N ASP A 203 9.76 -1.50 15.45
CA ASP A 203 8.40 -1.51 15.97
C ASP A 203 7.41 -2.13 14.97
N PHE A 204 7.77 -2.18 13.68
CA PHE A 204 6.98 -2.86 12.66
C PHE A 204 7.26 -4.36 12.69
N LYS A 205 6.43 -5.09 13.43
CA LYS A 205 6.62 -6.52 13.74
C LYS A 205 6.36 -7.50 12.58
N ARG A 206 6.48 -7.06 11.32
CA ARG A 206 6.44 -7.98 10.19
C ARG A 206 7.80 -8.62 9.98
N VAL A 207 7.77 -9.90 9.59
CA VAL A 207 8.97 -10.68 9.29
C VAL A 207 9.84 -9.95 8.26
N ASP A 208 11.10 -9.72 8.64
CA ASP A 208 12.18 -9.07 7.92
C ASP A 208 11.89 -7.61 7.53
N GLY A 209 11.01 -6.92 8.27
CA GLY A 209 10.59 -5.55 7.95
C GLY A 209 9.79 -5.43 6.66
N ARG A 210 9.25 -6.53 6.12
CA ARG A 210 8.58 -6.52 4.81
C ARG A 210 7.29 -5.71 4.85
N PHE A 211 7.24 -4.63 4.08
CA PHE A 211 5.98 -3.90 3.85
C PHE A 211 5.12 -4.57 2.78
N GLY A 212 5.76 -4.97 1.67
CA GLY A 212 5.11 -5.58 0.50
C GLY A 212 5.30 -4.76 -0.77
N CYS A 213 4.58 -5.14 -1.82
CA CYS A 213 4.46 -4.36 -3.06
C CYS A 213 3.32 -3.34 -2.89
N PHE A 214 3.57 -2.08 -3.24
CA PHE A 214 2.62 -0.98 -3.10
C PHE A 214 2.89 0.07 -4.18
N TYR A 215 2.04 1.07 -4.28
CA TYR A 215 2.20 2.18 -5.22
C TYR A 215 1.61 3.47 -4.63
N PRO A 216 1.92 4.65 -5.20
CA PRO A 216 1.36 5.92 -4.74
C PRO A 216 -0.17 5.93 -4.86
N GLY A 217 -0.87 6.29 -3.79
CA GLY A 217 -2.33 6.42 -3.79
C GLY A 217 -3.10 5.19 -3.32
N GLN A 218 -2.45 4.04 -3.06
CA GLN A 218 -3.11 2.87 -2.45
C GLN A 218 -3.64 3.20 -1.04
N SER A 219 -2.85 3.97 -0.29
CA SER A 219 -3.15 4.51 1.03
C SER A 219 -2.27 5.73 1.29
N ALA A 220 -2.64 6.54 2.29
CA ALA A 220 -1.82 7.61 2.83
C ALA A 220 -0.35 7.18 3.04
N PHE A 221 -0.17 6.04 3.71
CA PHE A 221 1.14 5.52 4.05
C PHE A 221 1.92 5.02 2.82
N SER A 222 1.25 4.39 1.86
CA SER A 222 1.90 3.96 0.60
C SER A 222 2.39 5.13 -0.25
N THR A 223 1.66 6.25 -0.27
CA THR A 223 2.07 7.45 -1.00
C THR A 223 3.33 8.03 -0.39
N GLU A 224 3.35 8.17 0.93
CA GLU A 224 4.51 8.63 1.69
C GLU A 224 5.75 7.73 1.47
N LEU A 225 5.59 6.41 1.62
CA LEU A 225 6.67 5.46 1.35
C LEU A 225 7.15 5.52 -0.10
N SER A 226 6.26 5.71 -1.07
CA SER A 226 6.62 5.75 -2.49
C SER A 226 7.49 6.97 -2.80
N HIS A 227 7.23 8.10 -2.16
CA HIS A 227 8.05 9.30 -2.30
C HIS A 227 9.51 9.06 -1.87
N HIS A 228 9.72 8.36 -0.75
CA HIS A 228 11.07 8.02 -0.30
C HIS A 228 11.68 6.91 -1.16
N ALA A 229 10.92 5.86 -1.49
CA ALA A 229 11.39 4.74 -2.29
C ALA A 229 11.83 5.18 -3.71
N ALA A 230 11.15 6.15 -4.32
CA ALA A 230 11.48 6.67 -5.64
C ALA A 230 12.91 7.26 -5.72
N LYS A 231 13.43 7.79 -4.61
CA LYS A 231 14.76 8.42 -4.51
C LYS A 231 15.89 7.42 -4.26
N LEU A 232 15.58 6.17 -3.94
CA LEU A 232 16.58 5.14 -3.62
C LEU A 232 16.95 4.32 -4.85
N ALA A 233 18.22 3.93 -4.96
CA ALA A 233 18.62 2.88 -5.90
C ALA A 233 18.04 1.53 -5.48
N LEU A 234 17.93 0.59 -6.41
CA LEU A 234 17.55 -0.79 -6.04
C LEU A 234 18.62 -1.39 -5.13
N ASP A 235 18.17 -2.13 -4.11
CA ASP A 235 18.99 -2.78 -3.09
C ASP A 235 19.84 -1.82 -2.24
N SER A 236 19.52 -0.52 -2.24
CA SER A 236 20.12 0.48 -1.34
C SER A 236 19.24 0.76 -0.11
N ILE A 237 19.88 1.29 0.94
CA ILE A 237 19.22 1.79 2.16
C ILE A 237 19.12 3.32 2.13
N SER A 238 18.06 3.87 2.72
CA SER A 238 17.89 5.31 2.90
C SER A 238 18.65 5.84 4.12
N GLU A 239 18.87 7.15 4.18
CA GLU A 239 18.99 7.83 5.48
C GLU A 239 17.70 7.68 6.30
N VAL A 240 17.69 8.18 7.53
CA VAL A 240 16.46 8.23 8.33
C VAL A 240 15.44 9.12 7.60
N VAL A 241 14.27 8.56 7.31
CA VAL A 241 13.15 9.27 6.73
C VAL A 241 12.08 9.50 7.79
N GLU A 242 11.50 10.69 7.79
CA GLU A 242 10.34 11.01 8.61
C GLU A 242 9.08 10.60 7.86
N LEU A 243 8.24 9.82 8.55
CA LEU A 243 6.94 9.36 8.09
C LEU A 243 5.87 9.86 9.07
N SER A 244 4.63 9.90 8.61
CA SER A 244 3.47 10.19 9.45
C SER A 244 3.26 9.21 10.62
N THR A 245 3.98 8.08 10.60
CA THR A 245 3.97 7.05 11.65
C THR A 245 5.24 7.01 12.51
N GLY A 246 6.18 7.92 12.30
CA GLY A 246 7.46 7.99 13.02
C GLY A 246 8.66 8.02 12.08
N PHE A 247 9.81 7.52 12.52
CA PHE A 247 11.06 7.58 11.76
C PHE A 247 11.42 6.19 11.24
N ALA A 248 11.84 6.10 9.98
CA ALA A 248 12.16 4.82 9.36
C ALA A 248 13.47 4.83 8.60
N ILE A 249 14.07 3.65 8.49
CA ILE A 249 15.12 3.35 7.52
C ILE A 249 14.50 2.40 6.51
N LEU A 250 14.60 2.74 5.22
CA LEU A 250 14.01 1.97 4.14
C LEU A 250 15.10 1.25 3.35
N LYS A 251 14.87 -0.01 2.99
CA LYS A 251 15.64 -0.72 1.97
C LYS A 251 14.76 -0.90 0.75
N ARG A 252 15.14 -0.33 -0.40
CA ARG A 252 14.41 -0.52 -1.65
C ARG A 252 14.72 -1.90 -2.20
N VAL A 253 13.68 -2.63 -2.58
CA VAL A 253 13.78 -4.01 -3.08
C VAL A 253 13.18 -4.06 -4.49
N PRO A 254 13.71 -4.91 -5.39
CA PRO A 254 13.11 -5.12 -6.69
C PRO A 254 11.65 -5.57 -6.60
N VAL A 255 10.84 -5.05 -7.51
CA VAL A 255 9.48 -5.53 -7.77
C VAL A 255 9.54 -6.57 -8.88
N PHE A 256 8.96 -7.74 -8.65
CA PHE A 256 8.70 -8.69 -9.71
C PHE A 256 7.43 -8.26 -10.45
N LYS A 257 7.56 -8.00 -11.75
CA LYS A 257 6.44 -7.57 -12.61
C LYS A 257 5.69 -8.79 -13.14
N GLY A 258 4.41 -8.92 -12.81
CA GLY A 258 3.61 -10.06 -13.23
C GLY A 258 2.16 -10.03 -12.77
N LYS A 259 1.30 -10.79 -13.46
CA LYS A 259 -0.12 -10.95 -13.11
C LYS A 259 -0.41 -12.42 -12.90
N SER A 260 -0.94 -12.75 -11.73
CA SER A 260 -1.24 -14.14 -11.39
C SER A 260 -2.45 -14.22 -10.48
N SER A 261 -3.09 -15.38 -10.50
CA SER A 261 -4.08 -15.75 -9.50
C SER A 261 -3.53 -16.91 -8.70
N ASP A 262 -3.61 -16.88 -7.37
CA ASP A 262 -3.08 -17.94 -6.53
C ASP A 262 -4.09 -18.50 -5.50
N ILE A 263 -3.92 -19.79 -5.21
CA ILE A 263 -4.53 -20.47 -4.06
C ILE A 263 -3.39 -20.90 -3.15
N LEU A 264 -3.13 -20.09 -2.13
CA LEU A 264 -2.21 -20.44 -1.05
C LEU A 264 -2.92 -21.33 -0.02
N ILE A 265 -2.33 -22.48 0.27
CA ILE A 265 -2.69 -23.37 1.38
C ILE A 265 -1.54 -23.40 2.39
N SER A 266 -1.69 -22.68 3.50
CA SER A 266 -0.70 -22.58 4.58
C SER A 266 -0.82 -23.71 5.60
N TYR A 267 0.11 -23.83 6.54
CA TYR A 267 0.10 -24.84 7.61
C TYR A 267 0.70 -24.28 8.90
N ARG A 268 0.48 -24.96 10.02
CA ARG A 268 1.07 -24.59 11.31
C ARG A 268 2.60 -24.58 11.22
N GLY A 269 3.22 -23.43 11.48
CA GLY A 269 4.67 -23.24 11.41
C GLY A 269 5.18 -22.72 10.06
N ALA A 270 4.30 -22.50 9.07
CA ALA A 270 4.65 -21.77 7.86
C ALA A 270 4.91 -20.29 8.19
N VAL A 271 5.82 -19.64 7.45
CA VAL A 271 6.14 -18.22 7.62
C VAL A 271 5.06 -17.39 6.93
N GLY A 272 4.29 -16.56 7.65
CA GLY A 272 3.34 -15.65 7.01
C GLY A 272 2.03 -15.44 7.78
N PRO A 273 1.03 -14.78 7.15
CA PRO A 273 -0.16 -14.24 7.81
C PRO A 273 -1.14 -15.30 8.34
N ALA A 274 -0.87 -16.57 8.09
CA ALA A 274 -1.72 -17.69 8.46
C ALA A 274 -1.48 -18.13 9.91
N GLU A 275 -1.57 -17.18 10.85
CA GLU A 275 -1.29 -17.37 12.28
C GLU A 275 -2.29 -18.32 12.96
N ASN A 276 -3.43 -18.61 12.32
CA ASN A 276 -4.52 -19.41 12.87
C ASN A 276 -4.83 -20.69 12.06
N VAL A 277 -3.83 -21.25 11.38
CA VAL A 277 -4.03 -22.50 10.64
C VAL A 277 -3.76 -23.70 11.54
N GLY A 278 -4.83 -24.45 11.85
CA GLY A 278 -4.76 -25.64 12.69
C GLY A 278 -4.10 -26.87 12.02
N ARG A 279 -4.08 -26.90 10.68
CA ARG A 279 -3.65 -28.07 9.89
C ARG A 279 -2.12 -28.24 9.83
N THR A 280 -1.70 -29.49 9.74
CA THR A 280 -0.32 -29.94 9.54
C THR A 280 0.16 -29.68 8.11
N GLU A 281 1.47 -29.73 7.89
CA GLU A 281 2.06 -29.60 6.55
C GLU A 281 1.55 -30.69 5.58
N ALA A 282 1.41 -31.94 6.06
CA ALA A 282 0.91 -33.04 5.25
C ALA A 282 -0.55 -32.82 4.81
N GLU A 283 -1.41 -32.33 5.72
CA GLU A 283 -2.80 -32.00 5.40
C GLU A 283 -2.89 -30.83 4.42
N ALA A 284 -2.06 -29.80 4.58
CA ALA A 284 -1.97 -28.68 3.65
C ALA A 284 -1.54 -29.13 2.25
N LYS A 285 -0.53 -30.00 2.17
CA LYS A 285 -0.06 -30.58 0.91
C LYS A 285 -1.17 -31.39 0.22
N ALA A 286 -1.82 -32.30 0.95
CA ALA A 286 -2.89 -33.13 0.40
C ALA A 286 -4.08 -32.28 -0.10
N LEU A 287 -4.44 -31.22 0.63
CA LEU A 287 -5.48 -30.29 0.19
C LEU A 287 -5.07 -29.53 -1.09
N ALA A 288 -3.84 -29.05 -1.15
CA ALA A 288 -3.33 -28.34 -2.33
C ALA A 288 -3.30 -29.26 -3.56
N GLU A 289 -2.85 -30.52 -3.42
CA GLU A 289 -2.83 -31.51 -4.50
C GLU A 289 -4.26 -31.83 -4.98
N LYS A 290 -5.21 -31.98 -4.05
CA LYS A 290 -6.63 -32.18 -4.39
C LYS A 290 -7.19 -31.01 -5.19
N LEU A 291 -6.93 -29.78 -4.76
CA LEU A 291 -7.39 -28.58 -5.45
C LEU A 291 -6.73 -28.41 -6.82
N ALA A 292 -5.45 -28.77 -6.95
CA ALA A 292 -4.74 -28.77 -8.23
C ALA A 292 -5.36 -29.77 -9.21
N ALA A 293 -5.70 -30.98 -8.75
CA ALA A 293 -6.39 -31.98 -9.56
C ALA A 293 -7.80 -31.52 -10.00
N GLU A 294 -8.55 -30.86 -9.11
CA GLU A 294 -9.85 -30.28 -9.47
C GLU A 294 -9.72 -29.18 -10.53
N LEU A 295 -8.68 -28.35 -10.42
CA LEU A 295 -8.41 -27.29 -11.40
C LEU A 295 -7.87 -27.81 -12.74
N ALA A 296 -7.16 -28.94 -12.73
CA ALA A 296 -6.77 -29.60 -13.97
C ALA A 296 -7.99 -30.12 -14.75
N ALA A 297 -9.03 -30.58 -14.03
CA ALA A 297 -10.29 -31.02 -14.63
C ALA A 297 -11.20 -29.85 -15.04
N ASP A 298 -11.26 -28.78 -14.24
CA ASP A 298 -12.08 -27.60 -14.53
C ASP A 298 -11.37 -26.28 -14.11
N PRO A 299 -10.56 -25.70 -15.01
CA PRO A 299 -9.84 -24.45 -14.76
C PRO A 299 -10.74 -23.25 -14.43
N LYS A 300 -12.03 -23.29 -14.81
CA LYS A 300 -12.97 -22.16 -14.59
C LYS A 300 -13.31 -21.98 -13.11
N LYS A 301 -13.10 -23.01 -12.29
CA LYS A 301 -13.35 -22.97 -10.85
C LYS A 301 -12.31 -22.19 -10.04
N PHE A 302 -11.21 -21.75 -10.65
CA PHE A 302 -10.09 -21.12 -9.94
C PHE A 302 -10.53 -20.03 -8.98
N GLU A 303 -11.29 -19.05 -9.46
CA GLU A 303 -11.70 -17.91 -8.64
C GLU A 303 -12.60 -18.33 -7.46
N ALA A 304 -13.52 -19.29 -7.68
CA ALA A 304 -14.39 -19.79 -6.62
C ALA A 304 -13.62 -20.59 -5.57
N LEU A 305 -12.69 -21.45 -6.00
CA LEU A 305 -11.83 -22.22 -5.10
C LEU A 305 -10.87 -21.33 -4.33
N ALA A 306 -10.30 -20.30 -4.97
CA ALA A 306 -9.45 -19.31 -4.31
C ALA A 306 -10.19 -18.58 -3.19
N LYS A 307 -11.39 -18.04 -3.49
CA LYS A 307 -12.24 -17.35 -2.49
C LYS A 307 -12.62 -18.25 -1.30
N LYS A 308 -12.81 -19.55 -1.55
CA LYS A 308 -13.27 -20.49 -0.54
C LYS A 308 -12.15 -21.11 0.31
N HIS A 309 -11.01 -21.39 -0.30
CA HIS A 309 -9.99 -22.25 0.30
C HIS A 309 -8.65 -21.57 0.54
N SER A 310 -8.37 -20.44 -0.12
CA SER A 310 -7.06 -19.82 0.02
C SER A 310 -6.92 -19.09 1.35
N ASP A 311 -5.77 -19.29 2.00
CA ASP A 311 -5.34 -18.54 3.18
C ASP A 311 -4.59 -17.25 2.81
N GLY A 312 -4.44 -16.99 1.51
CA GLY A 312 -3.78 -15.81 1.00
C GLY A 312 -4.60 -14.54 1.23
N VAL A 313 -3.92 -13.42 1.42
CA VAL A 313 -4.56 -12.11 1.59
C VAL A 313 -5.39 -11.67 0.38
N PHE A 314 -5.18 -12.29 -0.80
CA PHE A 314 -5.91 -12.00 -2.04
C PHE A 314 -7.07 -12.97 -2.31
N ALA A 315 -7.38 -13.89 -1.40
CA ALA A 315 -8.46 -14.87 -1.55
C ALA A 315 -9.79 -14.21 -1.93
N PHE A 316 -10.14 -13.09 -1.29
CA PHE A 316 -11.39 -12.35 -1.54
C PHE A 316 -11.54 -11.84 -2.99
N ARG A 317 -10.43 -11.68 -3.73
CA ARG A 317 -10.41 -11.30 -5.16
C ARG A 317 -10.26 -12.49 -6.10
N GLY A 318 -10.45 -13.71 -5.61
CA GLY A 318 -10.19 -14.92 -6.39
C GLY A 318 -8.71 -15.22 -6.57
N GLY A 319 -7.86 -14.76 -5.62
CA GLY A 319 -6.41 -14.95 -5.68
C GLY A 319 -5.68 -13.98 -6.61
N LYS A 320 -6.39 -13.05 -7.27
CA LYS A 320 -5.79 -12.12 -8.24
C LYS A 320 -4.80 -11.18 -7.56
N GLN A 321 -3.56 -11.22 -8.02
CA GLN A 321 -2.47 -10.36 -7.60
C GLN A 321 -1.72 -9.77 -8.81
N VAL A 322 -1.25 -8.54 -8.64
CA VAL A 322 -0.52 -7.79 -9.67
C VAL A 322 0.73 -7.23 -9.04
N ASP A 323 1.86 -7.61 -9.61
CA ASP A 323 3.21 -7.32 -9.17
C ASP A 323 3.45 -7.76 -7.71
N TRP A 324 4.62 -8.30 -7.43
CA TRP A 324 4.93 -8.68 -6.05
C TRP A 324 6.34 -8.33 -5.66
N PHE A 325 6.49 -8.26 -4.35
CA PHE A 325 7.76 -8.01 -3.71
C PHE A 325 8.70 -9.17 -4.00
N ARG A 326 9.84 -8.91 -4.63
CA ARG A 326 10.81 -9.96 -4.96
C ARG A 326 11.51 -10.43 -3.69
N ASP A 327 11.39 -11.72 -3.40
CA ASP A 327 11.94 -12.30 -2.17
C ASP A 327 12.36 -13.75 -2.40
N THR A 328 13.47 -14.14 -1.79
CA THR A 328 14.02 -15.50 -1.92
C THR A 328 13.04 -16.58 -1.47
N ARG A 329 12.11 -16.27 -0.55
CA ARG A 329 11.02 -17.18 -0.12
C ARG A 329 10.06 -17.55 -1.25
N PHE A 330 9.92 -16.67 -2.24
CA PHE A 330 9.08 -16.86 -3.42
C PHE A 330 9.89 -17.25 -4.66
N ALA A 331 11.17 -17.58 -4.53
CA ALA A 331 12.00 -17.94 -5.68
C ALA A 331 11.44 -19.14 -6.47
N ALA A 332 10.83 -20.12 -5.79
CA ALA A 332 10.14 -21.22 -6.45
C ALA A 332 8.89 -20.75 -7.23
N TYR A 333 8.15 -19.81 -6.64
CA TYR A 333 6.98 -19.19 -7.27
C TYR A 333 7.36 -18.38 -8.52
N GLU A 334 8.39 -17.54 -8.42
CA GLU A 334 8.91 -16.74 -9.54
C GLU A 334 9.42 -17.63 -10.69
N ARG A 335 10.17 -18.70 -10.38
CA ARG A 335 10.65 -19.65 -11.40
C ARG A 335 9.50 -20.33 -12.12
N ALA A 336 8.47 -20.76 -11.39
CA ALA A 336 7.28 -21.35 -11.99
C ALA A 336 6.55 -20.34 -12.89
N TYR A 337 6.41 -19.08 -12.44
CA TYR A 337 5.74 -18.03 -13.21
C TYR A 337 6.43 -17.79 -14.56
N LEU A 338 7.76 -17.70 -14.55
CA LEU A 338 8.55 -17.45 -15.76
C LEU A 338 8.49 -18.63 -16.76
N ALA A 339 8.29 -19.86 -16.27
CA ALA A 339 8.20 -21.05 -17.11
C ALA A 339 6.81 -21.28 -17.74
N MET A 340 5.76 -20.69 -17.18
CA MET A 340 4.37 -20.87 -17.62
C MET A 340 3.96 -19.89 -18.71
N LYS A 341 2.98 -20.24 -19.55
CA LYS A 341 2.31 -19.31 -20.48
C LYS A 341 1.10 -18.64 -19.81
N PRO A 342 0.65 -17.46 -20.30
CA PRO A 342 -0.61 -16.87 -19.85
C PRO A 342 -1.78 -17.86 -20.01
N GLY A 343 -2.64 -17.93 -18.98
CA GLY A 343 -3.74 -18.87 -18.86
C GLY A 343 -3.39 -20.23 -18.24
N GLU A 344 -2.11 -20.61 -18.17
CA GLU A 344 -1.72 -21.90 -17.59
C GLU A 344 -1.89 -21.91 -16.06
N ILE A 345 -2.22 -23.08 -15.53
CA ILE A 345 -2.27 -23.38 -14.09
C ILE A 345 -1.16 -24.38 -13.78
N THR A 346 -0.49 -24.21 -12.63
CA THR A 346 0.52 -25.15 -12.17
C THR A 346 -0.06 -26.56 -12.03
N ALA A 347 0.56 -27.55 -12.68
CA ALA A 347 0.11 -28.94 -12.61
C ALA A 347 0.26 -29.56 -11.21
N GLN A 348 1.22 -29.08 -10.42
CA GLN A 348 1.45 -29.48 -9.04
C GLN A 348 1.56 -28.22 -8.16
N PRO A 349 1.14 -28.28 -6.89
CA PRO A 349 1.34 -27.16 -5.97
C PRO A 349 2.81 -26.81 -5.81
N ILE A 350 3.13 -25.52 -5.86
CA ILE A 350 4.46 -25.00 -5.61
C ILE A 350 4.69 -24.95 -4.10
N ALA A 351 5.68 -25.70 -3.60
CA ALA A 351 6.11 -25.58 -2.22
C ALA A 351 6.89 -24.28 -2.01
N THR A 352 6.47 -23.49 -1.01
CA THR A 352 7.12 -22.23 -0.61
C THR A 352 7.27 -22.20 0.92
N LYS A 353 8.03 -21.23 1.46
CA LYS A 353 8.13 -21.07 2.92
C LYS A 353 6.83 -20.64 3.60
N VAL A 354 5.82 -20.23 2.81
CA VAL A 354 4.53 -19.73 3.32
C VAL A 354 3.39 -20.75 3.17
N GLY A 355 3.64 -21.87 2.50
CA GLY A 355 2.64 -22.91 2.20
C GLY A 355 2.79 -23.51 0.79
N PHE A 356 1.79 -24.28 0.39
CA PHE A 356 1.66 -24.85 -0.95
C PHE A 356 0.78 -23.94 -1.80
N THR A 357 1.28 -23.52 -2.96
CA THR A 357 0.60 -22.54 -3.80
C THR A 357 0.25 -23.12 -5.16
N ILE A 358 -1.03 -23.05 -5.53
CA ILE A 358 -1.49 -23.32 -6.89
C ILE A 358 -1.57 -21.98 -7.61
N MET A 359 -0.89 -21.82 -8.73
CA MET A 359 -0.81 -20.55 -9.44
C MET A 359 -1.41 -20.68 -10.83
N ARG A 360 -2.17 -19.67 -11.24
CA ARG A 360 -2.48 -19.38 -12.63
C ARG A 360 -1.69 -18.15 -13.07
N ARG A 361 -1.03 -18.22 -14.22
CA ARG A 361 -0.45 -17.02 -14.86
C ARG A 361 -1.56 -16.31 -15.61
N ASP A 362 -1.89 -15.07 -15.23
CA ASP A 362 -3.00 -14.32 -15.83
C ASP A 362 -2.60 -13.52 -17.07
#